data_AF-A0A5P8NC45-F1
#
_entry.id   AF-A0A5P8NC45-F1
#
_cell.length_a   1.000
_cell.length_b   1.000
_cell.length_c   1.000
_cell.angle_alpha   90.00
_cell.angle_beta   90.00
_cell.angle_gamma   90.00
#
_symmetry.space_group_name_H-M   'P 1'
#
loop_
_entity.id
_entity.type
_entity.pdbx_description
1 polymer ?
#
loop_
_entity_poly.entity_id
_entity_poly.type
_entity_poly.pdbx_seq_one_letter_code
_entity_poly.pdbx_strand_id
1 'polypeptide(L)'
;MSLFLIELKTFLKQNWWVFILLIFALVIIYLTGKGNITEIIILFLANFIGNLFIMVMQANYTAQNNKIGAIYQVTSLSIFLLISLYSFIYLGQYQYILWQIAYTGAAIKAFGFYYLGKNLLWFNEKSFLALNGILFIIFMSHFEFQNFAILQVIGFSLITSGLVSIQDKIRYWLNLIGIGLLTSGSAWGVLTSYNLGNIDGVALGFFILTLTVFVYYSKLLKKYI
;
A
#
# COMPACT_ATOMS: atom_id res chain seq x y z
N MET A 1 -25.97 -3.50 -9.81
CA MET A 1 -25.08 -3.70 -8.64
C MET A 1 -23.85 -2.83 -8.87
N SER A 2 -23.52 -1.91 -7.95
CA SER A 2 -22.41 -0.97 -8.17
C SER A 2 -21.09 -1.73 -8.37
N LEU A 3 -20.19 -1.20 -9.19
CA LEU A 3 -18.87 -1.80 -9.46
C LEU A 3 -18.11 -2.10 -8.16
N PHE A 4 -18.26 -1.22 -7.16
CA PHE A 4 -17.74 -1.41 -5.81
C PHE A 4 -18.25 -2.71 -5.14
N LEU A 5 -19.56 -2.99 -5.20
CA LEU A 5 -20.12 -4.22 -4.63
C LEU A 5 -19.66 -5.47 -5.37
N ILE A 6 -19.44 -5.37 -6.68
CA ILE A 6 -18.90 -6.47 -7.49
C ILE A 6 -17.45 -6.76 -7.08
N GLU A 7 -16.62 -5.73 -6.98
CA GLU A 7 -15.22 -5.88 -6.55
C GLU A 7 -15.11 -6.33 -5.09
N LEU A 8 -15.95 -5.81 -4.19
CA LEU A 8 -16.03 -6.28 -2.82
C LEU A 8 -16.39 -7.77 -2.76
N LYS A 9 -17.41 -8.20 -3.49
CA LYS A 9 -17.81 -9.62 -3.55
C LYS A 9 -16.70 -10.50 -4.11
N THR A 10 -16.01 -10.02 -5.15
CA THR A 10 -14.86 -10.70 -5.75
C THR A 10 -13.70 -10.81 -4.77
N PHE A 11 -13.34 -9.71 -4.09
CA PHE A 11 -12.30 -9.69 -3.08
C PHE A 11 -12.63 -10.66 -1.95
N LEU A 12 -13.82 -10.55 -1.35
CA LEU A 12 -14.22 -11.41 -0.24
C LEU A 12 -14.20 -12.88 -0.64
N LYS A 13 -14.66 -13.22 -1.86
CA LYS A 13 -14.63 -14.59 -2.36
C LYS A 13 -13.21 -15.12 -2.57
N GLN A 14 -12.29 -14.28 -3.04
CA GLN A 14 -10.91 -14.70 -3.38
C GLN A 14 -9.93 -14.61 -2.22
N ASN A 15 -10.21 -13.76 -1.24
CA ASN A 15 -9.29 -13.40 -0.15
C ASN A 15 -9.90 -13.58 1.25
N TRP A 16 -10.95 -14.41 1.40
CA TRP A 16 -11.59 -14.68 2.70
C TRP A 16 -10.61 -15.16 3.79
N TRP A 17 -9.51 -15.82 3.40
CA TRP A 17 -8.45 -16.29 4.30
C TRP A 17 -7.77 -15.17 5.11
N VAL A 18 -7.85 -13.93 4.63
CA VAL A 18 -7.38 -12.73 5.33
C VAL A 18 -8.07 -12.52 6.66
N PHE A 19 -9.37 -12.79 6.72
CA PHE A 19 -10.13 -12.68 7.96
C PHE A 19 -9.72 -13.76 8.96
N ILE A 20 -9.32 -14.95 8.50
CA ILE A 20 -8.74 -15.97 9.38
C ILE A 20 -7.42 -15.48 9.98
N LEU A 21 -6.52 -14.92 9.16
CA LEU A 21 -5.26 -14.38 9.65
C LEU A 21 -5.46 -13.25 10.65
N LEU A 22 -6.43 -12.35 10.39
CA LEU A 22 -6.80 -11.30 11.32
C LEU A 22 -7.31 -11.89 12.64
N ILE A 23 -8.27 -12.82 12.59
CA ILE A 23 -8.82 -13.46 13.80
C ILE A 23 -7.70 -14.13 14.60
N PHE A 24 -6.81 -14.87 13.94
CA PHE A 24 -5.69 -15.51 14.60
C PHE A 24 -4.75 -14.50 15.27
N ALA A 25 -4.43 -13.39 14.59
CA ALA A 25 -3.63 -12.31 15.17
C ALA A 25 -4.32 -11.65 16.37
N LEU A 26 -5.63 -11.40 16.28
CA LEU A 26 -6.43 -10.83 17.38
C LEU A 26 -6.46 -11.77 18.59
N VAL A 27 -6.57 -13.09 18.38
CA VAL A 27 -6.48 -14.08 19.47
C VAL A 27 -5.12 -14.05 20.14
N ILE A 28 -4.02 -13.99 19.37
CA ILE A 28 -2.67 -13.86 19.95
C ILE A 28 -2.56 -12.59 20.81
N ILE A 29 -3.07 -11.47 20.30
CA ILE A 29 -3.00 -10.18 21.00
C ILE A 29 -3.84 -10.19 22.26
N TYR A 30 -5.05 -10.76 22.20
CA TYR A 30 -5.91 -10.96 23.35
C TYR A 30 -5.25 -11.82 24.44
N LEU A 31 -4.64 -12.94 24.05
CA LEU A 31 -4.01 -13.87 24.99
C LEU A 31 -2.71 -13.33 25.59
N THR A 32 -1.95 -12.54 24.81
CA THR A 32 -0.64 -12.02 25.25
C THR A 32 -0.71 -10.64 25.89
N GLY A 33 -1.82 -9.91 25.70
CA GLY A 33 -1.96 -8.51 26.15
C GLY A 33 -1.05 -7.53 25.42
N LYS A 34 -0.38 -7.96 24.34
CA LYS A 34 0.67 -7.19 23.64
C LYS A 34 0.13 -6.31 22.53
N GLY A 35 -0.86 -5.47 22.80
CA GLY A 35 -1.38 -4.50 21.82
C GLY A 35 -2.84 -4.15 22.02
N ASN A 36 -3.29 -3.08 21.35
CA ASN A 36 -4.65 -2.60 21.45
C ASN A 36 -5.53 -3.20 20.35
N ILE A 37 -6.42 -4.12 20.72
CA ILE A 37 -7.33 -4.80 19.80
C ILE A 37 -8.19 -3.80 19.01
N THR A 38 -8.70 -2.75 19.66
CA THR A 38 -9.57 -1.75 19.02
C THR A 38 -8.81 -0.98 17.96
N GLU A 39 -7.60 -0.52 18.29
CA GLU A 39 -6.72 0.18 17.35
C GLU A 39 -6.43 -0.69 16.12
N ILE A 40 -6.08 -1.95 16.35
CA ILE A 40 -5.76 -2.90 15.29
C ILE A 40 -6.94 -3.13 14.36
N ILE A 41 -8.15 -3.30 14.90
CA ILE A 41 -9.36 -3.47 14.09
C ILE A 41 -9.61 -2.23 13.24
N ILE A 42 -9.50 -1.02 13.81
CA ILE A 42 -9.72 0.24 13.08
C ILE A 42 -8.70 0.38 11.95
N LEU A 43 -7.42 0.18 12.23
CA LEU A 43 -6.34 0.29 11.24
C LEU A 43 -6.42 -0.78 10.15
N PHE A 44 -6.83 -2.00 10.52
CA PHE A 44 -7.07 -3.07 9.57
C PHE A 44 -8.23 -2.71 8.63
N LEU A 45 -9.37 -2.27 9.17
CA LEU A 45 -10.53 -1.87 8.37
C LEU A 45 -10.21 -0.69 7.44
N ALA A 46 -9.46 0.30 7.94
CA ALA A 46 -9.02 1.44 7.12
C ALA A 46 -8.12 0.98 5.97
N ASN A 47 -7.10 0.17 6.24
CA ASN A 47 -6.24 -0.40 5.19
C ASN A 47 -7.05 -1.27 4.21
N PHE A 48 -8.03 -2.02 4.70
CA PHE A 48 -8.86 -2.90 3.87
C PHE A 48 -9.68 -2.07 2.89
N ILE A 49 -10.33 -1.01 3.35
CA ILE A 49 -11.10 -0.09 2.51
C ILE A 49 -10.17 0.62 1.51
N GLY A 50 -9.00 1.07 1.95
CA GLY A 50 -7.99 1.68 1.07
C GLY A 50 -7.57 0.76 -0.07
N ASN A 51 -7.25 -0.50 0.24
CA ASN A 51 -6.90 -1.52 -0.76
C ASN A 51 -8.06 -1.86 -1.69
N LEU A 52 -9.28 -1.94 -1.18
CA LEU A 52 -10.47 -2.15 -2.01
C LEU A 52 -10.63 -1.03 -3.04
N PHE A 53 -10.38 0.23 -2.66
CA PHE A 53 -10.40 1.35 -3.62
C PHE A 53 -9.30 1.26 -4.68
N ILE A 54 -8.08 0.81 -4.33
CA ILE A 54 -7.03 0.53 -5.32
C ILE A 54 -7.49 -0.53 -6.33
N MET A 55 -8.15 -1.59 -5.85
CA MET A 55 -8.64 -2.64 -6.75
C MET A 55 -9.75 -2.14 -7.67
N VAL A 56 -10.71 -1.38 -7.14
CA VAL A 56 -11.77 -0.75 -7.93
C VAL A 56 -11.17 0.25 -8.94
N MET A 57 -10.14 1.01 -8.55
CA MET A 57 -9.37 1.87 -9.46
C MET A 57 -8.80 1.07 -10.64
N GLN A 58 -8.08 -0.01 -10.35
CA GLN A 58 -7.44 -0.85 -11.37
C GLN A 58 -8.46 -1.50 -12.31
N ALA A 59 -9.59 -1.96 -11.78
CA ALA A 59 -10.69 -2.50 -12.57
C ALA A 59 -11.26 -1.45 -13.54
N ASN A 60 -11.47 -0.21 -13.07
CA ASN A 60 -11.94 0.88 -13.92
C ASN A 60 -10.94 1.26 -15.02
N TYR A 61 -9.64 1.30 -14.71
CA TYR A 61 -8.61 1.54 -15.74
C TYR A 61 -8.60 0.45 -16.81
N THR A 62 -8.80 -0.80 -16.41
CA THR A 62 -8.89 -1.93 -17.35
C THR A 62 -10.14 -1.86 -18.22
N ALA A 63 -11.26 -1.45 -17.65
CA ALA A 63 -12.54 -1.25 -18.35
C ALA A 63 -12.61 0.07 -19.15
N GLN A 64 -11.47 0.78 -19.32
CA GLN A 64 -11.36 2.09 -19.98
C GLN A 64 -12.19 3.22 -19.35
N ASN A 65 -12.72 3.03 -18.14
CA ASN A 65 -13.47 4.05 -17.42
C ASN A 65 -12.53 4.91 -16.56
N ASN A 66 -11.55 5.53 -17.21
CA ASN A 66 -10.37 6.08 -16.55
C ASN A 66 -10.66 7.25 -15.61
N LYS A 67 -11.72 8.04 -15.88
CA LYS A 67 -12.16 9.13 -14.99
C LYS A 67 -12.58 8.61 -13.62
N ILE A 68 -13.36 7.53 -13.60
CA ILE A 68 -13.81 6.90 -12.37
C ILE A 68 -12.61 6.24 -11.65
N GLY A 69 -11.72 5.59 -12.41
CA GLY A 69 -10.46 5.06 -11.87
C GLY A 69 -9.65 6.12 -11.12
N ALA A 70 -9.46 7.30 -11.72
CA ALA A 70 -8.74 8.41 -11.10
C ALA A 70 -9.39 8.92 -9.81
N ILE A 71 -10.73 8.95 -9.73
CA ILE A 71 -11.44 9.31 -8.49
C ILE A 71 -11.12 8.30 -7.38
N TYR A 72 -11.21 7.00 -7.66
CA TYR A 72 -10.88 5.97 -6.69
C TYR A 72 -9.41 5.98 -6.26
N GLN A 73 -8.49 6.37 -7.16
CA GLN A 73 -7.09 6.57 -6.81
C GLN A 73 -6.93 7.67 -5.76
N VAL A 74 -7.58 8.83 -5.97
CA VAL A 74 -7.56 9.94 -5.00
C VAL A 74 -8.22 9.54 -3.68
N THR A 75 -9.36 8.84 -3.72
CA THR A 75 -10.02 8.35 -2.50
C THR A 75 -9.13 7.38 -1.72
N SER A 76 -8.43 6.46 -2.40
CA SER A 76 -7.49 5.55 -1.75
C SER A 76 -6.33 6.31 -1.10
N LEU A 77 -5.78 7.34 -1.78
CA LEU A 77 -4.74 8.21 -1.24
C LEU A 77 -5.18 8.89 0.04
N SER A 78 -6.41 9.41 0.11
CA SER A 78 -6.91 10.05 1.34
C SER A 78 -6.90 9.10 2.53
N ILE A 79 -7.30 7.84 2.33
CA ILE A 79 -7.29 6.83 3.40
C ILE A 79 -5.86 6.48 3.82
N PHE A 80 -4.98 6.20 2.85
CA PHE A 80 -3.59 5.85 3.16
C PHE A 80 -2.83 7.03 3.78
N LEU A 81 -3.14 8.27 3.41
CA LEU A 81 -2.58 9.46 4.04
C LEU A 81 -3.01 9.57 5.50
N LEU A 82 -4.28 9.30 5.82
CA LEU A 82 -4.76 9.28 7.22
C LEU A 82 -4.07 8.19 8.05
N ILE A 83 -3.90 6.99 7.49
CA ILE A 83 -3.16 5.91 8.13
C ILE A 83 -1.69 6.32 8.34
N SER A 84 -1.04 6.89 7.33
CA SER A 84 0.34 7.37 7.42
C SER A 84 0.51 8.50 8.44
N LEU A 85 -0.43 9.45 8.53
CA LEU A 85 -0.42 10.51 9.53
C LEU A 85 -0.57 9.94 10.94
N TYR A 86 -1.50 9.00 11.13
CA TYR A 86 -1.63 8.28 12.39
C TYR A 86 -0.31 7.58 12.78
N SER A 87 0.28 6.83 11.84
CA SER A 87 1.54 6.10 12.04
C SER A 87 2.69 7.05 12.40
N PHE A 88 2.73 8.22 11.78
CA PHE A 88 3.72 9.25 12.08
C PHE A 88 3.52 9.87 13.47
N ILE A 89 2.31 10.34 13.78
CA ILE A 89 2.03 11.07 15.03
C ILE A 89 2.13 10.16 16.25
N TYR A 90 1.58 8.94 16.17
CA TYR A 90 1.41 8.07 17.33
C TYR A 90 2.47 6.97 17.43
N LEU A 91 3.05 6.54 16.30
CA LEU A 91 4.02 5.43 16.28
C LEU A 91 5.43 5.87 15.87
N GLY A 92 5.60 7.14 15.47
CA GLY A 92 6.89 7.65 14.98
C GLY A 92 7.38 6.93 13.73
N GLN A 93 6.49 6.39 12.90
CA GLN A 93 6.85 5.62 11.71
C GLN A 93 6.88 6.49 10.46
N TYR A 94 8.02 7.14 10.23
CA TYR A 94 8.20 8.15 9.18
C TYR A 94 8.19 7.58 7.76
N GLN A 95 8.53 6.30 7.57
CA GLN A 95 8.54 5.67 6.26
C GLN A 95 7.17 5.74 5.57
N TYR A 96 6.08 5.65 6.34
CA TYR A 96 4.74 5.66 5.78
C TYR A 96 4.30 7.04 5.31
N ILE A 97 4.67 8.12 6.03
CA ILE A 97 4.27 9.48 5.63
C ILE A 97 5.14 10.03 4.50
N LEU A 98 6.44 9.73 4.52
CA LEU A 98 7.38 10.27 3.54
C LEU A 98 7.04 9.76 2.13
N TRP A 99 6.65 8.49 1.99
CA TRP A 99 6.25 7.93 0.70
C TRP A 99 4.86 8.34 0.23
N GLN A 100 4.03 8.97 1.08
CA GLN A 100 2.80 9.60 0.60
C GLN A 100 3.08 10.78 -0.33
N ILE A 101 4.26 11.41 -0.26
CA ILE A 101 4.66 12.48 -1.20
C ILE A 101 4.72 11.92 -2.63
N ALA A 102 5.40 10.77 -2.80
CA ALA A 102 5.46 10.09 -4.08
C ALA A 102 4.08 9.58 -4.51
N TYR A 103 3.32 8.94 -3.63
CA TYR A 103 1.98 8.44 -3.99
C TYR A 103 1.02 9.57 -4.38
N THR A 104 1.08 10.71 -3.70
CA THR A 104 0.33 11.93 -4.05
C THR A 104 0.69 12.42 -5.44
N GLY A 105 1.98 12.48 -5.77
CA GLY A 105 2.42 12.84 -7.12
C GLY A 105 1.84 11.90 -8.19
N ALA A 106 1.82 10.59 -7.93
CA ALA A 106 1.26 9.60 -8.85
C ALA A 106 -0.25 9.79 -9.03
N ALA A 107 -0.98 10.09 -7.95
CA ALA A 107 -2.41 10.39 -8.00
C ALA A 107 -2.72 11.69 -8.76
N ILE A 108 -1.93 12.76 -8.54
CA ILE A 108 -2.06 14.03 -9.27
C ILE A 108 -1.84 13.81 -10.77
N LYS A 109 -0.83 13.03 -11.16
CA LYS A 109 -0.60 12.67 -12.57
C LYS A 109 -1.82 11.98 -13.17
N ALA A 110 -2.31 10.93 -12.51
CA ALA A 110 -3.45 10.17 -13.01
C ALA A 110 -4.72 11.03 -13.11
N PHE A 111 -5.02 11.82 -12.08
CA PHE A 111 -6.17 12.71 -12.07
C PHE A 111 -6.05 13.82 -13.13
N GLY A 112 -4.90 14.47 -13.23
CA GLY A 112 -4.64 15.50 -14.23
C GLY A 112 -4.80 14.98 -15.66
N PHE A 113 -4.27 13.79 -15.95
CA PHE A 113 -4.36 13.18 -17.28
C PHE A 113 -5.78 12.72 -17.60
N TYR A 114 -6.40 11.92 -16.74
CA TYR A 114 -7.69 11.26 -17.05
C TYR A 114 -8.91 12.15 -16.81
N TYR A 115 -8.86 13.06 -15.84
CA TYR A 115 -9.99 13.92 -15.50
C TYR A 115 -9.89 15.29 -16.17
N LEU A 116 -8.71 15.93 -16.11
CA LEU A 116 -8.49 17.28 -16.64
C LEU A 116 -7.98 17.31 -18.09
N GLY A 117 -7.62 16.16 -18.67
CA GLY A 117 -7.05 16.08 -20.02
C GLY A 117 -5.66 16.71 -20.14
N LYS A 118 -4.98 17.00 -19.02
CA LYS A 118 -3.67 17.63 -18.99
C LYS A 118 -2.58 16.58 -18.79
N ASN A 119 -1.73 16.41 -19.79
CA ASN A 119 -0.58 15.52 -19.67
C ASN A 119 0.57 16.22 -18.94
N LEU A 120 0.84 15.79 -17.70
CA LEU A 120 1.98 16.26 -16.91
C LEU A 120 3.24 15.50 -17.34
N LEU A 121 3.85 15.92 -18.45
CA LEU A 121 5.04 15.28 -19.04
C LEU A 121 6.25 15.20 -18.07
N TRP A 122 6.31 16.12 -17.10
CA TRP A 122 7.34 16.15 -16.06
C TRP A 122 7.15 15.09 -14.98
N PHE A 123 5.96 14.47 -14.87
CA PHE A 123 5.68 13.36 -13.96
C PHE A 123 5.83 12.03 -14.73
N ASN A 124 7.06 11.54 -14.87
CA ASN A 124 7.39 10.30 -15.58
C ASN A 124 8.24 9.38 -14.69
N GLU A 125 8.56 8.19 -15.19
CA GLU A 125 9.33 7.17 -14.46
C GLU A 125 10.65 7.74 -13.92
N LYS A 126 11.36 8.54 -14.71
CA LYS A 126 12.66 9.12 -14.33
C LYS A 126 12.53 10.15 -13.22
N SER A 127 11.52 11.02 -13.29
CA SER A 127 11.31 12.03 -12.24
C SER A 127 10.85 11.41 -10.92
N PHE A 128 10.09 10.31 -10.97
CA PHE A 128 9.70 9.56 -9.78
C PHE A 128 10.86 8.77 -9.19
N LEU A 129 11.75 8.24 -10.02
CA LEU A 129 12.96 7.57 -9.54
C LEU A 129 13.89 8.58 -8.84
N ALA A 130 14.03 9.78 -9.40
CA ALA A 130 14.76 10.88 -8.75
C ALA A 130 14.10 11.34 -7.44
N LEU A 131 12.77 11.52 -7.44
CA LEU A 131 12.01 11.85 -6.23
C LEU A 131 12.20 10.78 -5.15
N ASN A 132 12.04 9.50 -5.49
CA ASN A 132 12.26 8.40 -4.56
C ASN A 132 13.69 8.36 -4.02
N GLY A 133 14.69 8.67 -4.84
CA GLY A 133 16.08 8.84 -4.39
C GLY A 133 16.25 9.96 -3.35
N ILE A 134 15.62 11.11 -3.57
CA ILE A 134 15.63 12.23 -2.62
C ILE A 134 14.92 11.83 -1.31
N LEU A 135 13.74 11.22 -1.39
CA LEU A 135 13.00 10.74 -0.22
C LEU A 135 13.80 9.69 0.55
N PHE A 136 14.52 8.81 -0.14
CA PHE A 136 15.43 7.85 0.47
C PHE A 136 16.55 8.53 1.24
N ILE A 137 17.20 9.55 0.68
CA ILE A 137 18.26 10.31 1.38
C ILE A 137 17.69 11.05 2.61
N ILE A 138 16.49 11.62 2.50
CA ILE A 138 15.81 12.27 3.64
C ILE A 138 15.51 11.23 4.74
N PHE A 139 15.03 10.06 4.36
CA PHE A 139 14.78 8.95 5.29
C PHE A 139 16.08 8.51 5.99
N MET A 140 17.15 8.27 5.23
CA MET A 140 18.43 7.82 5.79
C MET A 140 19.11 8.87 6.69
N SER A 141 18.84 10.17 6.48
CA SER A 141 19.48 11.25 7.26
C SER A 141 18.84 11.53 8.61
N HIS A 142 17.60 11.07 8.84
CA HIS A 142 16.84 11.40 10.05
C HIS A 142 16.52 10.19 10.93
N PHE A 143 16.73 8.95 10.48
CA PHE A 143 16.20 7.77 11.17
C PHE A 143 17.25 6.71 11.48
N GLU A 144 17.18 6.20 12.71
CA GLU A 144 17.97 5.05 13.16
C GLU A 144 17.62 3.82 12.33
N PHE A 145 18.64 3.00 12.08
CA PHE A 145 18.60 1.84 11.18
C PHE A 145 17.62 0.76 11.67
N GLN A 146 16.34 0.89 11.32
CA GLN A 146 15.38 -0.20 11.44
C GLN A 146 15.36 -0.96 10.12
N ASN A 147 16.03 -2.12 10.09
CA ASN A 147 16.20 -2.93 8.87
C ASN A 147 14.88 -3.26 8.15
N PHE A 148 13.78 -3.44 8.90
CA PHE A 148 12.47 -3.69 8.32
C PHE A 148 11.88 -2.44 7.62
N ALA A 149 12.16 -1.24 8.14
CA ALA A 149 11.69 0.02 7.56
C ALA A 149 12.40 0.29 6.22
N ILE A 150 13.67 -0.09 6.08
CA ILE A 150 14.40 -0.01 4.80
C ILE A 150 13.73 -0.87 3.73
N LEU A 151 13.35 -2.11 4.06
CA LEU A 151 12.61 -2.97 3.13
C LEU A 151 11.29 -2.32 2.69
N GLN A 152 10.55 -1.72 3.63
CA GLN A 152 9.30 -1.04 3.32
C GLN A 152 9.51 0.17 2.41
N VAL A 153 10.52 0.99 2.70
CA VAL A 153 10.90 2.18 1.93
C VAL A 153 11.27 1.82 0.49
N ILE A 154 12.09 0.79 0.30
CA ILE A 154 12.42 0.29 -1.04
C ILE A 154 11.15 -0.22 -1.72
N GLY A 155 10.29 -0.94 -0.99
CA GLY A 155 9.00 -1.42 -1.47
C GLY A 155 8.10 -0.30 -1.99
N PHE A 156 7.88 0.75 -1.19
CA PHE A 156 7.11 1.92 -1.60
C PHE A 156 7.73 2.65 -2.80
N SER A 157 9.06 2.73 -2.86
CA SER A 157 9.77 3.36 -3.98
C SER A 157 9.51 2.65 -5.31
N LEU A 158 9.54 1.31 -5.30
CA LEU A 158 9.26 0.52 -6.49
C LEU A 158 7.79 0.64 -6.91
N ILE A 159 6.84 0.56 -5.98
CA ILE A 159 5.41 0.68 -6.29
C ILE A 159 5.08 2.06 -6.88
N THR A 160 5.55 3.14 -6.25
CA THR A 160 5.27 4.50 -6.73
C THR A 160 5.89 4.76 -8.10
N SER A 161 7.07 4.19 -8.37
CA SER A 161 7.69 4.22 -9.70
C SER A 161 6.91 3.39 -10.73
N GLY A 162 6.39 2.23 -10.34
CA GLY A 162 5.54 1.39 -11.17
C GLY A 162 4.21 2.06 -11.55
N LEU A 163 3.59 2.80 -10.61
CA LEU A 163 2.33 3.51 -10.84
C LEU A 163 2.40 4.59 -11.92
N VAL A 164 3.56 5.22 -12.10
CA VAL A 164 3.75 6.25 -13.14
C VAL A 164 4.28 5.69 -14.46
N SER A 165 4.62 4.40 -14.49
CA SER A 165 5.17 3.74 -15.66
C SER A 165 4.11 3.49 -16.73
N ILE A 166 4.50 3.79 -17.97
CA ILE A 166 3.71 3.54 -19.19
C ILE A 166 3.97 2.17 -19.80
N GLN A 167 5.02 1.47 -19.34
CA GLN A 167 5.39 0.16 -19.84
C GLN A 167 4.79 -0.94 -18.95
N ASP A 168 3.85 -1.72 -19.51
CA ASP A 168 3.12 -2.76 -18.77
C ASP A 168 4.02 -3.75 -18.03
N LYS A 169 5.08 -4.23 -18.69
CA LYS A 169 6.00 -5.21 -18.11
C LYS A 169 6.81 -4.61 -16.95
N ILE A 170 7.34 -3.40 -17.11
CA ILE A 170 8.10 -2.70 -16.05
C ILE A 170 7.18 -2.41 -14.86
N ARG A 171 6.00 -1.85 -15.10
CA ARG A 171 4.98 -1.59 -14.08
C ARG A 171 4.64 -2.84 -13.28
N TYR A 172 4.39 -3.97 -13.95
CA TYR A 172 4.09 -5.23 -13.30
C TYR A 172 5.22 -5.67 -12.36
N TRP A 173 6.47 -5.72 -12.85
CA TRP A 173 7.62 -6.19 -12.06
C TRP A 173 7.95 -5.26 -10.90
N LEU A 174 7.94 -3.94 -11.11
CA LEU A 174 8.16 -2.96 -10.05
C LEU A 174 7.11 -3.11 -8.94
N ASN A 175 5.83 -3.23 -9.30
CA ASN A 175 4.76 -3.42 -8.32
C ASN A 175 4.91 -4.77 -7.60
N LEU A 176 5.16 -5.87 -8.32
CA LEU A 176 5.29 -7.20 -7.71
C LEU A 176 6.44 -7.25 -6.69
N ILE A 177 7.62 -6.78 -7.07
CA ILE A 177 8.80 -6.76 -6.18
C ILE A 177 8.54 -5.80 -5.02
N GLY A 178 8.01 -4.61 -5.29
CA GLY A 178 7.72 -3.62 -4.26
C GLY A 178 6.72 -4.10 -3.21
N ILE A 179 5.64 -4.76 -3.64
CA ILE A 179 4.63 -5.38 -2.76
C ILE A 179 5.27 -6.51 -1.94
N GLY A 180 6.15 -7.32 -2.54
CA GLY A 180 6.88 -8.38 -1.84
C GLY A 180 7.76 -7.83 -0.72
N LEU A 181 8.50 -6.75 -0.99
CA LEU A 181 9.35 -6.06 -0.01
C LEU A 181 8.51 -5.41 1.10
N LEU A 182 7.39 -4.76 0.78
CA LEU A 182 6.46 -4.22 1.77
C LEU A 182 5.92 -5.31 2.69
N THR A 183 5.44 -6.41 2.12
CA THR A 183 4.89 -7.53 2.88
C THR A 183 5.94 -8.12 3.82
N SER A 184 7.17 -8.30 3.34
CA SER A 184 8.29 -8.84 4.13
C SER A 184 8.72 -7.88 5.23
N GLY A 185 8.86 -6.59 4.91
CA GLY A 185 9.19 -5.55 5.90
C GLY A 185 8.12 -5.41 6.97
N SER A 186 6.84 -5.44 6.59
CA SER A 186 5.72 -5.41 7.56
C SER A 186 5.65 -6.67 8.43
N ALA A 187 5.90 -7.86 7.87
CA ALA A 187 5.98 -9.09 8.64
C ALA A 187 7.09 -9.03 9.69
N TRP A 188 8.27 -8.52 9.31
CA TRP A 188 9.38 -8.31 10.24
C TRP A 188 9.04 -7.23 11.29
N GLY A 189 8.37 -6.15 10.89
CA GLY A 189 7.84 -5.15 11.81
C GLY A 189 6.95 -5.77 12.88
N VAL A 190 5.97 -6.59 12.49
CA VAL A 190 5.06 -7.30 13.41
C VAL A 190 5.83 -8.21 14.38
N LEU A 191 6.82 -8.98 13.89
CA LEU A 191 7.62 -9.86 14.75
C LEU A 191 8.48 -9.07 15.76
N THR A 192 9.06 -7.96 15.33
CA THR A 192 9.86 -7.07 16.19
C THR A 192 8.97 -6.44 17.26
N SER A 193 7.83 -5.88 16.85
CA SER A 193 6.79 -5.32 17.72
C SER A 193 6.27 -6.32 18.75
N TYR A 194 6.06 -7.58 18.35
CA TYR A 194 5.68 -8.65 19.27
C TYR A 194 6.74 -8.92 20.35
N ASN A 195 8.01 -8.95 19.96
CA ASN A 195 9.13 -9.15 20.89
C ASN A 195 9.29 -7.96 21.85
N LEU A 196 9.01 -6.75 21.39
CA LEU A 196 9.01 -5.52 22.19
C LEU A 196 7.76 -5.35 23.06
N GLY A 197 6.77 -6.25 22.95
CA GLY A 197 5.58 -6.26 23.81
C GLY A 197 4.43 -5.39 23.33
N ASN A 198 4.52 -4.79 22.13
CA ASN A 198 3.47 -3.95 21.57
C ASN A 198 3.31 -4.21 20.08
N ILE A 199 2.35 -5.06 19.70
CA ILE A 199 2.00 -5.34 18.30
C ILE A 199 1.36 -4.09 17.69
N ASP A 200 2.03 -3.56 16.69
CA ASP A 200 1.57 -2.42 15.90
C ASP A 200 0.48 -2.84 14.89
N GLY A 201 -0.68 -2.19 14.98
CA GLY A 201 -1.81 -2.40 14.06
C GLY A 201 -1.56 -1.90 12.65
N VAL A 202 -0.66 -0.93 12.45
CA VAL A 202 -0.23 -0.45 11.13
C VAL A 202 0.58 -1.54 10.44
N ALA A 203 1.66 -2.03 11.07
CA ALA A 203 2.46 -3.12 10.53
C ALA A 203 1.62 -4.38 10.27
N LEU A 204 0.70 -4.73 11.17
CA LEU A 204 -0.19 -5.89 10.99
C LEU A 204 -1.16 -5.70 9.83
N GLY A 205 -1.78 -4.51 9.72
CA GLY A 205 -2.67 -4.15 8.63
C GLY A 205 -1.95 -4.20 7.28
N PHE A 206 -0.78 -3.56 7.17
CA PHE A 206 0.05 -3.64 5.98
C PHE A 206 0.50 -5.08 5.69
N PHE A 207 0.91 -5.87 6.68
CA PHE A 207 1.32 -7.25 6.43
C PHE A 207 0.17 -8.08 5.81
N ILE A 208 -0.97 -8.17 6.50
CA ILE A 208 -2.06 -9.05 6.09
C ILE A 208 -2.65 -8.60 4.75
N LEU A 209 -2.84 -7.29 4.55
CA LEU A 209 -3.51 -6.78 3.36
C LEU A 209 -2.58 -6.65 2.16
N THR A 210 -1.31 -6.28 2.35
CA THR A 210 -0.34 -6.25 1.23
C THR A 210 -0.05 -7.66 0.72
N LEU A 211 -0.14 -8.68 1.59
CA LEU A 211 -0.08 -10.09 1.19
C LEU A 211 -1.22 -10.48 0.22
N THR A 212 -2.40 -9.89 0.34
CA THR A 212 -3.51 -10.15 -0.61
C THR A 212 -3.19 -9.64 -1.99
N VAL A 213 -2.62 -8.43 -2.07
CA VAL A 213 -2.21 -7.81 -3.31
C VAL A 213 -1.04 -8.60 -3.90
N PHE A 214 -0.13 -9.10 -3.08
CA PHE A 214 0.97 -9.98 -3.50
C PHE A 214 0.43 -11.25 -4.16
N VAL A 215 -0.46 -11.98 -3.48
CA VAL A 215 -1.08 -13.21 -4.01
C VAL A 215 -1.81 -12.95 -5.33
N TYR A 216 -2.51 -11.82 -5.44
CA TYR A 216 -3.15 -11.42 -6.68
C TYR A 216 -2.15 -11.20 -7.82
N TYR A 217 -1.09 -10.42 -7.59
CA TYR A 217 -0.05 -10.19 -8.60
C TYR A 217 0.67 -11.49 -8.97
N SER A 218 0.97 -12.37 -8.02
CA SER A 218 1.60 -13.67 -8.30
C SER A 218 0.76 -14.55 -9.23
N LYS A 219 -0.58 -14.48 -9.16
CA LYS A 219 -1.46 -15.22 -10.10
C LYS A 219 -1.37 -14.69 -11.54
N LEU A 220 -1.03 -13.41 -11.72
CA LEU A 220 -0.87 -12.78 -13.03
C LEU A 220 0.50 -13.06 -13.68
N LEU A 221 1.44 -13.64 -12.93
CA LEU A 221 2.82 -13.89 -13.38
C LEU A 221 2.92 -14.61 -14.72
N LYS A 222 2.04 -15.57 -14.99
CA LYS A 222 2.02 -16.34 -16.26
C LYS A 222 1.85 -15.47 -17.51
N LYS A 223 1.36 -14.23 -17.39
CA LYS A 223 1.18 -13.30 -18.51
C LYS A 223 2.42 -12.45 -18.81
N TYR A 224 3.44 -12.47 -17.94
CA TYR A 224 4.57 -11.55 -17.97
C TYR A 224 5.95 -12.24 -17.95
N ILE A 225 5.97 -13.58 -17.90
CA ILE A 225 7.12 -14.45 -18.21
C ILE A 225 7.14 -14.66 -19.72
#